data_AF-A0A7S0ILQ0-F1
#
_entry.id   AF-A0A7S0ILQ0-F1
#
_cell.length_a   1.000
_cell.length_b   1.000
_cell.length_c   1.000
_cell.angle_alpha   90.00
_cell.angle_beta   90.00
_cell.angle_gamma   90.00
#
_symmetry.space_group_name_H-M   'P 1'
#
loop_
_entity.id
_entity.type
_entity.pdbx_description
1 polymer ?
#
loop_
_entity_poly.entity_id
_entity_poly.type
_entity_poly.pdbx_seq_one_letter_code
_entity_poly.pdbx_strand_id
1 'polypeptide(L)'
;AEPSTPALLVSFELWQAREAKEDALVAGEFGVAVGASYTSFSGFRTADGSGTIQMAFTAQLLQRAGFEWWDMGQEHAYKLAMGAQLISRADFLCRFRELRLRPNRLADFLDEPEPLALPLQPAEIAASGGEAKEAGCGPSNTTATSIITGCGPGAADEPGEAGVPVGEASG
;
A
#
# COMPACT_ATOMS: atom_id res chain seq x y z
N ALA A 1 1.04 25.93 14.84
CA ALA A 1 0.71 25.02 13.74
C ALA A 1 1.04 23.62 14.21
N GLU A 2 0.10 22.69 14.12
CA GLU A 2 0.40 21.27 14.37
C GLU A 2 1.50 20.81 13.40
N PRO A 3 2.46 19.98 13.84
CA PRO A 3 3.49 19.46 12.93
C PRO A 3 2.82 18.66 11.81
N SER A 4 3.04 19.09 10.58
CA SER A 4 2.53 18.39 9.39
C SER A 4 3.47 17.25 9.01
N THR A 5 2.95 16.02 8.94
CA THR A 5 3.71 14.90 8.36
C THR A 5 4.05 15.22 6.91
N PRO A 6 5.32 15.11 6.48
CA PRO A 6 5.71 15.39 5.10
C PRO A 6 5.07 14.38 4.14
N ALA A 7 4.77 14.85 2.92
CA ALA A 7 4.43 14.00 1.80
C ALA A 7 5.68 13.79 0.95
N LEU A 8 6.12 12.54 0.83
CA LEU A 8 7.33 12.17 0.10
C LEU A 8 6.97 11.54 -1.24
N LEU A 9 7.50 12.09 -2.34
CA LEU A 9 7.42 11.47 -3.66
C LEU A 9 8.46 10.35 -3.73
N VAL A 10 8.02 9.13 -4.06
CA VAL A 10 8.89 7.95 -4.12
C VAL A 10 8.61 7.14 -5.38
N SER A 11 9.65 6.52 -5.93
CA SER A 11 9.56 5.53 -7.00
C SER A 11 10.01 4.15 -6.51
N PHE A 12 9.40 3.10 -7.06
CA PHE A 12 9.83 1.72 -6.90
C PHE A 12 10.17 1.15 -8.27
N GLU A 13 11.35 0.59 -8.42
CA GLU A 13 11.90 0.18 -9.71
C GLU A 13 12.31 -1.29 -9.66
N LEU A 14 12.02 -2.02 -10.74
CA LEU A 14 12.45 -3.40 -10.92
C LEU A 14 13.44 -3.47 -12.08
N TRP A 15 14.68 -3.84 -11.74
CA TRP A 15 15.78 -4.00 -12.67
C TRP A 15 16.03 -5.49 -12.96
N GLN A 16 16.19 -5.84 -14.22
CA GLN A 16 16.60 -7.16 -14.67
C GLN A 16 18.10 -7.13 -14.98
N ALA A 17 18.86 -7.89 -14.19
CA ALA A 17 20.29 -8.05 -14.39
C ALA A 17 20.61 -8.70 -15.74
N ARG A 18 21.65 -8.22 -16.42
CA ARG A 18 22.09 -8.77 -17.71
C ARG A 18 23.61 -9.00 -17.70
N GLU A 19 24.05 -10.25 -17.82
CA GLU A 19 25.47 -10.62 -17.70
C GLU A 19 26.41 -9.90 -18.69
N ALA A 20 25.92 -9.51 -19.87
CA ALA A 20 26.75 -8.94 -20.95
C ALA A 20 26.25 -7.57 -21.46
N LYS A 21 25.30 -6.93 -20.76
CA LYS A 21 24.71 -5.64 -21.13
C LYS A 21 24.37 -4.84 -19.88
N GLU A 22 24.06 -3.56 -20.04
CA GLU A 22 23.45 -2.79 -18.97
C GLU A 22 22.15 -3.44 -18.49
N ASP A 23 21.93 -3.38 -17.18
CA ASP A 23 20.70 -3.83 -16.55
C ASP A 23 19.50 -3.10 -17.15
N ALA A 24 18.40 -3.82 -17.29
CA ALA A 24 17.20 -3.25 -17.90
C ALA A 24 16.15 -2.93 -16.84
N LEU A 25 15.69 -1.68 -16.83
CA LEU A 25 14.51 -1.29 -16.08
C LEU A 25 13.27 -1.91 -16.73
N VAL A 26 12.71 -2.94 -16.08
CA VAL A 26 11.63 -3.76 -16.65
C VAL A 26 10.25 -3.43 -16.11
N ALA A 27 10.17 -2.80 -14.95
CA ALA A 27 8.93 -2.25 -14.41
C ALA A 27 9.25 -1.16 -13.38
N GLY A 28 8.27 -0.32 -13.11
CA GLY A 28 8.36 0.64 -12.02
C GLY A 28 7.07 1.39 -11.81
N GLU A 29 6.96 2.03 -10.65
CA GLU A 29 5.86 2.92 -10.31
C GLU A 29 6.37 4.13 -9.53
N PHE A 30 5.52 5.15 -9.44
CA PHE A 30 5.74 6.25 -8.52
C PHE A 30 4.45 6.61 -7.78
N GLY A 31 4.62 7.21 -6.61
CA GLY A 31 3.53 7.57 -5.73
C GLY A 31 3.98 8.46 -4.59
N VAL A 32 3.09 8.65 -3.63
CA VAL A 32 3.34 9.52 -2.47
C VAL A 32 3.20 8.71 -1.18
N ALA A 33 4.20 8.83 -0.31
CA ALA A 33 4.16 8.34 1.06
C ALA A 33 3.77 9.48 2.02
N VAL A 34 2.75 9.26 2.84
CA VAL A 34 2.34 10.16 3.94
C VAL A 34 2.09 9.33 5.19
N GLY A 35 2.94 9.47 6.20
CA GLY A 35 2.90 8.62 7.39
C GLY A 35 2.95 7.14 7.01
N ALA A 36 2.11 6.30 7.60
CA ALA A 36 2.04 4.86 7.29
C ALA A 36 1.14 4.52 6.08
N SER A 37 0.86 5.49 5.19
CA SER A 37 0.05 5.30 3.98
C SER A 37 0.87 5.62 2.72
N TYR A 38 0.85 4.72 1.74
CA TYR A 38 1.41 4.92 0.41
C TYR A 38 0.29 4.94 -0.64
N THR A 39 0.30 5.95 -1.51
CA THR A 39 -0.65 6.07 -2.63
C THR A 39 0.09 5.94 -3.96
N SER A 40 -0.21 4.89 -4.72
CA SER A 40 0.29 4.73 -6.09
C SER A 40 -0.42 5.67 -7.05
N PHE A 41 0.34 6.27 -7.97
CA PHE A 41 -0.23 7.06 -9.06
C PHE A 41 -0.25 6.29 -10.37
N SER A 42 0.93 5.91 -10.86
CA SER A 42 1.05 5.21 -12.13
C SER A 42 2.31 4.36 -12.14
N GLY A 43 2.29 3.34 -12.98
CA GLY A 43 3.44 2.47 -13.22
C GLY A 43 3.47 1.95 -14.65
N PHE A 44 4.57 1.32 -15.00
CA PHE A 44 4.82 0.75 -16.31
C PHE A 44 5.48 -0.62 -16.18
N ARG A 45 5.45 -1.37 -17.28
CA ARG A 45 6.19 -2.63 -17.43
C ARG A 45 6.60 -2.82 -18.88
N THR A 46 7.74 -3.48 -19.09
CA THR A 46 8.30 -3.78 -20.43
C THR A 46 8.56 -5.28 -20.64
N ALA A 47 8.41 -6.10 -19.60
CA ALA A 47 8.52 -7.57 -19.67
C ALA A 47 7.29 -8.27 -19.08
N ASP A 48 6.98 -9.48 -19.54
CA ASP A 48 5.88 -10.27 -18.99
C ASP A 48 6.11 -10.61 -17.51
N GLY A 49 5.05 -10.54 -16.72
CA GLY A 49 5.10 -10.78 -15.27
C GLY A 49 5.81 -9.71 -14.43
N SER A 50 6.65 -8.85 -15.03
CA SER A 50 7.45 -7.85 -14.30
C SER A 50 6.60 -6.87 -13.48
N GLY A 51 5.42 -6.47 -13.95
CA GLY A 51 4.49 -5.64 -13.17
C GLY A 51 4.01 -6.33 -11.89
N THR A 52 3.60 -7.60 -11.97
CA THR A 52 3.17 -8.37 -10.79
C THR A 52 4.31 -8.56 -9.80
N ILE A 53 5.52 -8.85 -10.30
CA ILE A 53 6.73 -9.01 -9.48
C ILE A 53 7.06 -7.68 -8.77
N GLN A 54 7.08 -6.57 -9.50
CA GLN A 54 7.34 -5.24 -8.96
C GLN A 54 6.33 -4.88 -7.86
N MET A 55 5.04 -5.14 -8.09
CA MET A 55 4.00 -4.89 -7.09
C MET A 55 4.14 -5.78 -5.85
N ALA A 56 4.49 -7.06 -6.02
CA ALA A 56 4.70 -7.98 -4.91
C ALA A 56 5.92 -7.58 -4.04
N PHE A 57 7.00 -7.10 -4.65
CA PHE A 57 8.15 -6.58 -3.91
C PHE A 57 7.83 -5.25 -3.23
N THR A 58 7.07 -4.39 -3.88
CA THR A 58 6.62 -3.11 -3.29
C THR A 58 5.75 -3.36 -2.06
N ALA A 59 4.79 -4.29 -2.12
CA ALA A 59 3.98 -4.68 -0.96
C ALA A 59 4.85 -5.12 0.23
N GLN A 60 5.84 -5.99 -0.04
CA GLN A 60 6.75 -6.49 1.00
C GLN A 60 7.64 -5.38 1.58
N LEU A 61 8.15 -4.48 0.74
CA LEU A 61 8.97 -3.36 1.20
C LEU A 61 8.12 -2.42 2.07
N LEU A 62 6.94 -2.02 1.61
CA LEU A 62 6.02 -1.16 2.37
C LEU A 62 5.68 -1.79 3.73
N GLN A 63 5.37 -3.09 3.75
CA GLN A 63 5.14 -3.81 5.01
C GLN A 63 6.35 -3.77 5.94
N ARG A 64 7.56 -4.04 5.43
CA ARG A 64 8.81 -3.99 6.23
C ARG A 64 9.14 -2.58 6.72
N ALA A 65 8.78 -1.57 5.93
CA ALA A 65 8.88 -0.15 6.27
C ALA A 65 7.77 0.32 7.24
N GLY A 66 6.84 -0.55 7.65
CA GLY A 66 5.81 -0.21 8.63
C GLY A 66 4.62 0.57 8.05
N PHE A 67 4.42 0.53 6.73
CA PHE A 67 3.16 0.98 6.14
C PHE A 67 2.04 0.02 6.55
N GLU A 68 0.87 0.60 6.77
CA GLU A 68 -0.37 -0.12 7.06
C GLU A 68 -1.38 0.00 5.92
N TRP A 69 -1.08 0.82 4.91
CA TRP A 69 -1.97 1.05 3.80
C TRP A 69 -1.25 1.32 2.49
N TRP A 70 -1.69 0.61 1.45
CA TRP A 70 -1.37 0.89 0.06
C TRP A 70 -2.66 1.23 -0.70
N ASP A 71 -2.84 2.51 -1.00
CA ASP A 71 -3.91 3.00 -1.87
C ASP A 71 -3.48 2.86 -3.32
N MET A 72 -4.19 2.01 -4.05
CA MET A 72 -3.94 1.71 -5.44
C MET A 72 -4.79 2.58 -6.39
N GLY A 73 -5.62 3.47 -5.88
CA GLY A 73 -6.52 4.31 -6.69
C GLY A 73 -7.72 3.54 -7.27
N GLN A 74 -8.01 3.80 -8.54
CA GLN A 74 -9.23 3.29 -9.21
C GLN A 74 -9.31 1.76 -9.24
N GLU A 75 -10.54 1.26 -9.21
CA GLU A 75 -10.82 -0.17 -9.28
C GLU A 75 -10.46 -0.76 -10.64
N HIS A 76 -9.68 -1.83 -10.60
CA HIS A 76 -9.41 -2.66 -11.78
C HIS A 76 -9.36 -4.12 -11.36
N ALA A 77 -9.85 -5.00 -12.24
CA ALA A 77 -9.99 -6.43 -11.94
C ALA A 77 -8.68 -7.09 -11.47
N TYR A 78 -7.54 -6.69 -12.04
CA TYR A 78 -6.24 -7.25 -11.66
C TYR A 78 -5.84 -6.90 -10.22
N LYS A 79 -6.25 -5.74 -9.69
CA LYS A 79 -5.97 -5.33 -8.31
C LYS A 79 -6.75 -6.19 -7.32
N LEU A 80 -8.03 -6.43 -7.60
CA LEU A 80 -8.87 -7.31 -6.80
C LEU A 80 -8.34 -8.75 -6.79
N ALA A 81 -7.87 -9.25 -7.94
CA ALA A 81 -7.25 -10.56 -8.05
C ALA A 81 -5.96 -10.69 -7.21
N MET A 82 -5.26 -9.58 -6.94
CA MET A 82 -4.08 -9.54 -6.05
C MET A 82 -4.43 -9.36 -4.57
N GLY A 83 -5.72 -9.41 -4.20
CA GLY A 83 -6.18 -9.27 -2.83
C GLY A 83 -6.58 -7.86 -2.45
N ALA A 84 -6.72 -6.94 -3.42
CA ALA A 84 -7.17 -5.60 -3.10
C ALA A 84 -8.63 -5.55 -2.68
N GLN A 85 -8.93 -4.66 -1.73
CA GLN A 85 -10.27 -4.46 -1.22
C GLN A 85 -10.80 -3.09 -1.64
N LEU A 86 -12.07 -3.06 -2.06
CA LEU A 86 -12.82 -1.82 -2.25
C LEU A 86 -13.28 -1.30 -0.91
N ILE A 87 -12.99 -0.05 -0.63
CA ILE A 87 -13.49 0.64 0.55
C ILE A 87 -14.26 1.90 0.17
N SER A 88 -15.15 2.33 1.05
CA SER A 88 -15.90 3.57 0.82
C SER A 88 -14.98 4.79 0.99
N ARG A 89 -15.34 5.90 0.37
CA ARG A 89 -14.62 7.16 0.57
C ARG A 89 -14.59 7.60 2.04
N ALA A 90 -15.68 7.37 2.77
CA ALA A 90 -15.78 7.77 4.17
C ALA A 90 -14.77 6.98 5.02
N ASP A 91 -14.70 5.67 4.81
CA ASP A 91 -13.74 4.80 5.49
C ASP A 91 -12.30 5.13 5.11
N PHE A 92 -12.05 5.43 3.82
CA PHE A 92 -10.75 5.86 3.32
C PHE A 92 -10.27 7.10 4.07
N LEU A 93 -11.10 8.15 4.12
CA LEU A 93 -10.74 9.41 4.77
C LEU A 93 -10.54 9.25 6.27
N CYS A 94 -11.36 8.42 6.93
CA CYS A 94 -11.21 8.09 8.34
C CYS A 94 -9.84 7.47 8.59
N ARG A 95 -9.53 6.40 7.86
CA ARG A 95 -8.28 5.64 8.01
C ARG A 95 -7.05 6.44 7.62
N PHE A 96 -7.10 7.16 6.51
CA PHE A 96 -5.98 8.00 6.04
C PHE A 96 -5.62 9.09 7.06
N ARG A 97 -6.62 9.72 7.72
CA ARG A 97 -6.37 10.73 8.76
C ARG A 97 -5.62 10.16 9.96
N GLU A 98 -5.83 8.89 10.31
CA GLU A 98 -5.08 8.20 11.36
C GLU A 98 -3.67 7.87 10.88
N LEU A 99 -3.56 7.24 9.70
CA LEU A 99 -2.30 6.71 9.18
C LEU A 99 -1.29 7.79 8.80
N ARG A 100 -1.75 8.95 8.32
CA ARG A 100 -0.86 10.07 7.99
C ARG A 100 -0.09 10.60 9.20
N LEU A 101 -0.53 10.30 10.43
CA LEU A 101 0.17 10.68 11.65
C LEU A 101 1.08 9.57 12.20
N ARG A 102 1.00 8.35 11.65
CA ARG A 102 1.84 7.23 12.07
C ARG A 102 3.20 7.28 11.38
N PRO A 103 4.31 7.07 12.10
CA PRO A 103 5.63 7.03 11.50
C PRO A 103 5.79 5.78 10.63
N ASN A 104 6.68 5.87 9.64
CA ASN A 104 7.18 4.74 8.86
C ASN A 104 8.71 4.73 8.89
N ARG A 105 9.30 3.67 8.35
CA ARG A 105 10.75 3.47 8.23
C ARG A 105 11.20 3.40 6.77
N LEU A 106 10.51 4.09 5.87
CA LEU A 106 10.86 4.06 4.44
C LEU A 106 12.28 4.55 4.21
N ALA A 107 12.72 5.55 4.97
CA ALA A 107 14.07 6.11 4.90
C ALA A 107 15.17 5.05 5.08
N ASP A 108 14.91 3.97 5.84
CA ASP A 108 15.86 2.87 6.03
C ASP A 108 16.11 2.05 4.75
N PHE A 109 15.25 2.21 3.73
CA PHE A 109 15.28 1.48 2.45
C PHE A 109 15.61 2.37 1.25
N LEU A 110 15.85 3.67 1.47
CA LEU A 110 16.22 4.57 0.41
C LEU A 110 17.74 4.54 0.24
N ASP A 111 18.22 4.39 -0.99
CA ASP A 111 19.61 4.60 -1.33
C ASP A 111 19.91 6.11 -1.23
N GLU A 112 20.25 6.58 -0.02
CA GLU A 112 20.60 7.98 0.35
C GLU A 112 20.03 9.07 -0.59
N PRO A 113 18.75 9.46 -0.44
CA PRO A 113 18.23 10.65 -1.08
C PRO A 113 18.44 11.82 -0.13
N GLU A 114 19.29 12.77 -0.52
CA GLU A 114 19.20 14.12 0.06
C GLU A 114 17.74 14.58 -0.11
N PRO A 115 17.04 15.01 0.96
CA PRO A 115 15.64 15.38 0.84
C PRO A 115 15.51 16.46 -0.22
N LEU A 116 14.71 16.21 -1.27
CA LEU A 116 14.33 17.25 -2.20
C LEU A 116 13.39 18.21 -1.43
N ALA A 117 14.00 19.14 -0.71
CA ALA A 117 13.32 20.23 -0.05
C ALA A 117 12.76 21.13 -1.15
N LEU A 118 11.56 20.80 -1.63
CA LEU A 118 10.75 21.76 -2.35
C LEU A 118 10.17 22.69 -1.30
N PRO A 119 10.66 23.95 -1.17
CA PRO A 119 10.04 24.89 -0.27
C PRO A 119 8.59 25.08 -0.73
N LEU A 120 7.65 24.62 0.09
CA LEU A 120 6.27 25.06 -0.02
C LEU A 120 6.25 26.54 0.34
N GLN A 121 6.43 27.40 -0.66
CA GLN A 121 6.07 28.80 -0.53
C GLN A 121 4.57 28.83 -0.19
N PRO A 122 4.15 29.50 0.89
CA PRO A 122 2.74 29.62 1.19
C PRO A 122 2.07 30.33 0.02
N ALA A 123 1.25 29.60 -0.75
CA ALA A 123 0.29 30.24 -1.62
C ALA A 123 -0.65 31.03 -0.71
N GLU A 124 -0.74 32.34 -0.94
CA GLU A 124 -1.66 33.25 -0.25
C GLU A 124 -3.10 32.79 -0.50
N ILE A 125 -3.63 31.93 0.38
CA ILE A 125 -5.05 31.61 0.40
C ILE A 125 -5.73 32.67 1.25
N ALA A 126 -6.30 33.65 0.56
CA ALA A 126 -7.18 34.65 1.12
C ALA A 126 -8.33 33.98 1.91
N ALA A 127 -8.59 34.54 3.08
CA ALA A 127 -9.57 34.08 4.04
C ALA A 127 -11.02 34.13 3.53
N SER A 128 -11.74 33.04 3.74
CA SER A 128 -13.14 33.02 4.22
C SER A 128 -13.35 31.59 4.76
N GLY A 129 -13.74 31.33 6.00
CA GLY A 129 -14.78 31.97 6.81
C GLY A 129 -15.97 31.02 6.85
N GLY A 130 -15.91 29.98 7.69
CA GLY A 130 -17.02 29.03 7.88
C GLY A 130 -16.69 27.91 8.87
N GLU A 131 -17.33 27.94 10.04
CA GLU A 131 -17.28 26.89 11.06
C GLU A 131 -17.95 25.60 10.55
N ALA A 132 -17.29 24.45 10.73
CA ALA A 132 -17.90 23.14 10.51
C ALA A 132 -17.90 22.33 11.82
N LYS A 133 -19.10 22.04 12.30
CA LYS A 133 -19.41 21.24 13.48
C LYS A 133 -19.47 19.75 13.11
N GLU A 134 -18.94 18.91 14.01
CA GLU A 134 -19.01 17.44 14.15
C GLU A 134 -19.29 16.55 12.93
N ALA A 135 -18.41 15.57 12.68
CA ALA A 135 -18.65 14.50 11.71
C ALA A 135 -18.70 13.13 12.40
N GLY A 136 -19.91 12.66 12.68
CA GLY A 136 -20.22 11.23 12.74
C GLY A 136 -20.16 10.63 11.33
N CYS A 137 -19.65 9.41 11.20
CA CYS A 137 -19.47 8.74 9.91
C CYS A 137 -20.80 8.12 9.42
N GLY A 138 -21.31 8.57 8.27
CA GLY A 138 -22.51 8.09 7.58
C GLY A 138 -22.30 8.04 6.05
N PRO A 139 -23.16 7.36 5.26
CA PRO A 139 -22.67 6.43 4.23
C PRO A 139 -22.49 6.97 2.79
N SER A 140 -21.47 6.37 2.16
CA SER A 140 -21.30 5.89 0.77
C SER A 140 -21.36 6.84 -0.45
N ASN A 141 -20.19 7.04 -1.06
CA ASN A 141 -19.92 6.72 -2.46
C ASN A 141 -18.51 6.06 -2.56
N THR A 142 -18.43 4.89 -3.21
CA THR A 142 -17.22 4.06 -3.46
C THR A 142 -16.39 4.73 -4.58
N THR A 143 -15.07 4.89 -4.52
CA THR A 143 -14.04 3.84 -4.57
C THR A 143 -12.70 4.33 -4.01
N ALA A 144 -12.04 3.52 -3.18
CA ALA A 144 -10.58 3.45 -3.09
C ALA A 144 -10.16 1.97 -2.95
N THR A 145 -9.08 1.57 -3.61
CA THR A 145 -8.60 0.18 -3.67
C THR A 145 -7.41 0.00 -2.73
N SER A 146 -7.45 -0.96 -1.81
CA SER A 146 -6.42 -1.11 -0.76
C SER A 146 -5.72 -2.47 -0.78
N ILE A 147 -4.41 -2.54 -0.56
CA ILE A 147 -3.70 -3.77 -0.14
C ILE A 147 -2.71 -3.46 0.98
N ILE A 148 -2.72 -4.18 2.11
CA ILE A 148 -1.49 -4.71 2.74
C ILE A 148 -1.86 -6.08 3.33
N THR A 149 -1.44 -7.17 2.69
CA THR A 149 -1.61 -8.51 3.26
C THR A 149 -0.40 -8.87 4.12
N GLY A 150 -0.65 -8.98 5.43
CA GLY A 150 0.24 -9.65 6.38
C GLY A 150 -0.47 -9.93 7.69
N CYS A 151 -1.22 -11.02 7.74
CA CYS A 151 -1.36 -11.74 9.00
C CYS A 151 0.03 -12.19 9.42
N GLY A 152 0.49 -11.82 10.63
CA GLY A 152 1.55 -12.55 11.30
C GLY A 152 1.12 -14.01 11.56
N PRO A 153 2.05 -14.95 11.82
CA PRO A 153 1.72 -16.35 12.02
C PRO A 153 1.02 -16.53 13.37
N GLY A 154 -0.30 -16.53 13.36
CA GLY A 154 -1.14 -16.87 14.50
C GLY A 154 -1.76 -18.24 14.29
N ALA A 155 -1.18 -19.24 14.96
CA ALA A 155 -1.71 -20.58 15.23
C ALA A 155 -2.27 -21.36 14.04
N ALA A 156 -1.46 -22.27 13.49
CA ALA A 156 -2.01 -23.47 12.87
C ALA A 156 -2.72 -24.26 13.97
N ASP A 157 -4.04 -24.34 13.92
CA ASP A 157 -4.79 -25.41 14.57
C ASP A 157 -4.38 -26.72 13.89
N GLU A 158 -3.77 -27.59 14.68
CA GLU A 158 -3.47 -28.99 14.35
C GLU A 158 -4.75 -29.70 13.85
N PRO A 159 -4.78 -30.31 12.66
CA PRO A 159 -5.86 -31.21 12.32
C PRO A 159 -5.70 -32.50 13.12
N GLY A 160 -6.54 -32.62 14.15
CA GLY A 160 -6.70 -33.82 14.96
C GLY A 160 -6.93 -35.06 14.08
N GLU A 161 -6.05 -36.02 14.29
CA GLU A 161 -6.11 -37.40 13.81
C GLU A 161 -7.41 -38.06 14.33
N ALA A 162 -8.29 -38.50 13.42
CA ALA A 162 -9.43 -39.34 13.77
C ALA A 162 -9.70 -40.38 12.67
N GLY A 163 -9.03 -41.53 12.82
CA GLY A 163 -9.64 -42.86 12.80
C GLY A 163 -10.41 -43.30 11.55
N VAL A 164 -9.73 -44.08 10.71
CA VAL A 164 -10.34 -45.00 9.74
C VAL A 164 -11.16 -46.08 10.47
N PRO A 165 -12.43 -46.36 10.12
CA PRO A 165 -13.10 -47.57 10.58
C PRO A 165 -12.70 -48.75 9.69
N VAL A 166 -12.11 -49.76 10.33
CA VAL A 166 -11.83 -51.09 9.79
C VAL A 166 -13.15 -51.78 9.46
N GLY A 167 -13.26 -52.30 8.24
CA GLY A 167 -14.36 -53.17 7.85
C GLY A 167 -14.22 -54.56 8.48
N GLU A 168 -15.27 -55.01 9.16
CA GLU A 168 -15.46 -56.42 9.50
C GLU A 168 -16.32 -57.09 8.42
N ALA A 169 -15.80 -58.19 7.89
CA ALA A 169 -16.54 -59.15 7.10
C ALA A 169 -17.30 -60.09 8.04
N SER A 170 -18.58 -60.32 7.79
CA SER A 170 -19.32 -61.55 8.13
C SER A 170 -20.72 -61.51 7.54
N GLY A 171 -21.09 -62.55 6.77
CA GLY A 171 -22.47 -62.88 6.38
C GLY A 171 -22.75 -62.78 4.90
#